data_AF-A0A1M6DL52-F1
#
_entry.id   AF-A0A1M6DL52-F1
#
_cell.length_a   1.000
_cell.length_b   1.000
_cell.length_c   1.000
_cell.angle_alpha   90.00
_cell.angle_beta   90.00
_cell.angle_gamma   90.00
#
_symmetry.space_group_name_H-M   'P 1'
#
loop_
_entity.id
_entity.type
_entity.pdbx_description
1 polymer ?
#
loop_
_entity_poly.entity_id
_entity_poly.type
_entity_poly.pdbx_seq_one_letter_code
_entity_poly.pdbx_strand_id
1 'polypeptide(L)'
;MKKAISFLLMFSLILSIALVPGYAYTGKASTPPGLEKKGGLPPGILKFIDLKEVEWASNAIEKMAEKGILKGVTEDKFAPNKPVTKVEALAMILRALGHDQEAQLELKAIKEGRKKSKIKDTAQEWALGYIEISKNWNILADDEELTWKNLNKPAQRQEVAKYLVRAMGLEGEAEARQEEPLPFKDAAAVKKAFRGYVYVAYDRGIMRGDNKNNFQPNKSVTRAEMAVLVEKLDEYKDTSSAVKTLEGILVEIRNNNKILVLNLQNSIKYYTIDDNVKVYIDNQLSALRYLEEEEKIKIYVKNDKVIEIRWNSDTVVEGDVFEGIITAIDNINKKISVTKGNTARLFTMNSDTQIKINGSSAVFSDLAIGMDVKVTIKNDKVLLVEGIGSVVKYMSKITDINRDRKEISFKTGSTVRVYTVDEKTIIRIDGSIRDFERLEVGMEADIKAVGTTLQEILARNIRETLKGTLIAINRSTKEITIKSGNTERTLKVNTDAVIRLDGRSAALNDLMPEMEVDVAANNDKADRIDAYTVETQYGGELIEKYMGNPYKLVLKSNSKTYAYNVDRGVIILEDDDDDDDSKNFKDLKLGSQIEITVSKGVVIKIRILED
;
A
#
# COMPACT_ATOMS: atom_id res chain seq x y z
N MET A 1 -50.31 -21.76 15.39
CA MET A 1 -49.50 -20.64 15.93
C MET A 1 -49.92 -19.36 15.23
N LYS A 2 -50.18 -18.30 16.01
CA LYS A 2 -50.83 -17.02 15.63
C LYS A 2 -49.99 -16.26 14.59
N LYS A 3 -50.50 -16.00 13.38
CA LYS A 3 -51.23 -14.80 12.89
C LYS A 3 -50.40 -13.51 12.99
N ALA A 4 -49.88 -12.99 11.87
CA ALA A 4 -50.51 -12.08 10.87
C ALA A 4 -50.32 -10.60 11.29
N ILE A 5 -50.10 -9.58 10.45
CA ILE A 5 -50.86 -9.00 9.32
C ILE A 5 -49.91 -7.91 8.75
N SER A 6 -49.47 -7.92 7.48
CA SER A 6 -50.12 -7.45 6.24
C SER A 6 -49.99 -5.94 5.95
N PHE A 7 -49.49 -5.67 4.72
CA PHE A 7 -49.96 -4.64 3.76
C PHE A 7 -49.69 -3.15 4.08
N LEU A 8 -49.38 -2.24 3.15
CA LEU A 8 -49.12 -2.26 1.70
C LEU A 8 -48.83 -0.80 1.25
N LEU A 9 -48.06 -0.68 0.16
CA LEU A 9 -48.17 0.28 -0.95
C LEU A 9 -47.76 1.78 -0.81
N MET A 10 -46.67 2.06 -1.54
CA MET A 10 -46.33 3.20 -2.43
C MET A 10 -47.12 4.53 -2.33
N PHE A 11 -46.39 5.66 -2.33
CA PHE A 11 -46.01 6.40 -3.55
C PHE A 11 -45.02 7.53 -3.19
N SER A 12 -44.09 7.86 -4.09
CA SER A 12 -43.20 9.03 -4.01
C SER A 12 -43.97 10.34 -4.24
N LEU A 13 -43.52 11.46 -3.65
CA LEU A 13 -43.19 12.78 -4.27
C LEU A 13 -43.53 14.00 -3.35
N ILE A 14 -42.62 14.98 -3.36
CA ILE A 14 -42.74 16.46 -3.10
C ILE A 14 -42.94 16.99 -1.67
N LEU A 15 -41.90 17.72 -1.22
CA LEU A 15 -41.88 19.10 -0.67
C LEU A 15 -43.20 19.68 -0.10
N SER A 16 -43.25 19.95 1.22
CA SER A 16 -43.82 21.20 1.75
C SER A 16 -43.59 21.34 3.26
N ILE A 17 -43.61 22.61 3.66
CA ILE A 17 -43.18 23.26 4.89
C ILE A 17 -44.20 23.12 6.04
N ALA A 18 -43.65 23.21 7.26
CA ALA A 18 -44.23 23.75 8.51
C ALA A 18 -44.99 22.85 9.53
N LEU A 19 -44.37 22.83 10.72
CA LEU A 19 -44.91 23.12 12.07
C LEU A 19 -45.40 21.97 13.01
N VAL A 20 -44.57 21.77 14.06
CA VAL A 20 -44.87 21.57 15.51
C VAL A 20 -45.20 20.13 15.98
N PRO A 21 -44.92 19.69 17.24
CA PRO A 21 -43.95 20.09 18.28
C PRO A 21 -42.98 18.96 18.68
N GLY A 22 -41.82 19.31 19.23
CA GLY A 22 -40.91 18.35 19.87
C GLY A 22 -41.45 17.85 21.22
N TYR A 23 -41.64 16.54 21.34
CA TYR A 23 -41.75 15.86 22.64
C TYR A 23 -40.35 15.59 23.19
N ALA A 24 -40.06 16.21 24.34
CA ALA A 24 -38.88 15.96 25.14
C ALA A 24 -38.98 14.57 25.81
N TYR A 25 -37.94 13.75 25.64
CA TYR A 25 -37.76 12.52 26.39
C TYR A 25 -37.07 12.84 27.72
N THR A 26 -37.75 12.58 28.83
CA THR A 26 -37.26 12.82 30.19
C THR A 26 -36.46 11.62 30.70
N GLY A 27 -35.13 11.77 30.81
CA GLY A 27 -34.27 10.94 31.65
C GLY A 27 -33.75 11.75 32.82
N LYS A 28 -34.29 11.53 34.03
CA LYS A 28 -33.84 12.18 35.28
C LYS A 28 -32.40 11.74 35.60
N ALA A 29 -31.47 12.69 35.58
CA ALA A 29 -30.20 12.56 36.29
C ALA A 29 -30.46 12.80 37.79
N SER A 30 -30.16 11.81 38.64
CA SER A 30 -30.28 11.94 40.09
C SER A 30 -29.20 12.88 40.61
N THR A 31 -29.59 14.06 41.07
CA THR A 31 -28.77 14.95 41.88
C THR A 31 -28.58 14.35 43.29
N PRO A 32 -27.36 14.34 43.86
CA PRO A 32 -27.13 13.93 45.25
C PRO A 32 -27.90 14.84 46.24
N PRO A 33 -28.41 14.33 47.37
CA PRO A 33 -29.14 15.13 48.34
C PRO A 33 -28.22 16.17 48.99
N GLY A 34 -28.50 17.46 48.79
CA GLY A 34 -27.75 18.56 49.40
C GLY A 34 -27.86 19.93 48.70
N LEU A 35 -28.36 19.99 47.47
CA LEU A 35 -28.37 21.23 46.67
C LEU A 35 -29.73 21.94 46.54
N GLU A 36 -30.78 21.47 47.24
CA GLU A 36 -32.04 22.22 47.31
C GLU A 36 -32.18 22.93 48.67
N LYS A 37 -31.57 24.12 48.78
CA LYS A 37 -32.25 25.30 49.34
C LYS A 37 -31.38 26.57 49.27
N LYS A 38 -31.98 27.58 48.60
CA LYS A 38 -31.70 29.03 48.59
C LYS A 38 -30.41 29.53 47.92
N GLY A 39 -30.57 29.92 46.65
CA GLY A 39 -30.40 31.33 46.28
C GLY A 39 -29.11 31.75 45.59
N GLY A 40 -29.01 31.49 44.28
CA GLY A 40 -28.46 32.41 43.28
C GLY A 40 -26.94 32.40 43.04
N LEU A 41 -26.54 31.99 41.82
CA LEU A 41 -25.86 32.86 40.84
C LEU A 41 -25.84 32.18 39.44
N PRO A 42 -26.10 32.91 38.32
CA PRO A 42 -25.94 32.41 36.95
C PRO A 42 -24.45 32.29 36.52
N PRO A 43 -24.14 31.62 35.40
CA PRO A 43 -22.79 31.16 35.07
C PRO A 43 -21.87 32.33 34.63
N GLY A 44 -20.73 32.50 35.30
CA GLY A 44 -19.65 33.38 34.86
C GLY A 44 -18.88 34.21 35.92
N ILE A 45 -19.13 34.08 37.23
CA ILE A 45 -18.45 34.93 38.25
C ILE A 45 -18.02 34.13 39.48
N LEU A 46 -16.70 33.96 39.63
CA LEU A 46 -15.89 33.65 40.82
C LEU A 46 -16.42 32.57 41.79
N LYS A 47 -15.94 31.33 41.62
CA LYS A 47 -16.10 30.27 42.65
C LYS A 47 -15.31 30.59 43.93
N PHE A 48 -14.24 31.40 43.85
CA PHE A 48 -13.40 31.75 44.99
C PHE A 48 -13.10 33.25 45.04
N ILE A 49 -13.30 33.88 46.21
CA ILE A 49 -13.19 35.34 46.36
C ILE A 49 -11.74 35.83 46.49
N ASP A 50 -10.80 34.93 46.79
CA ASP A 50 -9.39 35.23 47.09
C ASP A 50 -8.45 35.07 45.87
N LEU A 51 -8.99 34.87 44.66
CA LEU A 51 -8.19 34.73 43.44
C LEU A 51 -7.55 36.03 42.95
N LYS A 52 -8.04 37.19 43.41
CA LYS A 52 -7.48 38.51 43.07
C LYS A 52 -6.02 38.65 43.45
N GLU A 53 -5.53 37.85 44.40
CA GLU A 53 -4.11 37.83 44.80
C GLU A 53 -3.19 37.13 43.78
N VAL A 54 -3.76 36.35 42.85
CA VAL A 54 -3.02 35.50 41.90
C VAL A 54 -3.71 35.45 40.53
N GLU A 55 -3.94 36.61 39.92
CA GLU A 55 -4.63 36.72 38.62
C GLU A 55 -4.02 35.81 37.54
N TRP A 56 -2.70 35.66 37.53
CA TRP A 56 -1.94 34.77 36.63
C TRP A 56 -2.33 33.29 36.70
N ALA A 57 -2.88 32.82 37.82
CA ALA A 57 -3.30 31.44 38.03
C ALA A 57 -4.83 31.25 38.03
N SER A 58 -5.59 32.35 37.96
CA SER A 58 -7.04 32.32 38.21
C SER A 58 -7.79 31.42 37.25
N ASN A 59 -7.47 31.49 35.95
CA ASN A 59 -8.07 30.63 34.92
C ASN A 59 -7.78 29.14 35.18
N ALA A 60 -6.52 28.78 35.43
CA ALA A 60 -6.14 27.41 35.75
C ALA A 60 -6.86 26.88 37.00
N ILE A 61 -6.99 27.72 38.04
CA ILE A 61 -7.71 27.37 39.27
C ILE A 61 -9.19 27.10 38.98
N GLU A 62 -9.87 27.99 38.26
CA GLU A 62 -11.28 27.87 37.92
C GLU A 62 -11.54 26.62 37.05
N LYS A 63 -10.81 26.48 35.94
CA LYS A 63 -10.92 25.34 35.01
C LYS A 63 -10.70 24.01 35.72
N MET A 64 -9.66 23.89 36.54
CA MET A 64 -9.39 22.64 37.26
C MET A 64 -10.36 22.41 38.43
N ALA A 65 -10.95 23.46 39.00
CA ALA A 65 -12.01 23.34 40.01
C ALA A 65 -13.36 22.96 39.41
N GLU A 66 -13.66 23.36 38.17
CA GLU A 66 -14.81 22.91 37.40
C GLU A 66 -14.70 21.42 37.03
N LYS A 67 -13.50 20.98 36.65
CA LYS A 67 -13.19 19.55 36.44
C LYS A 67 -13.19 18.71 37.73
N GLY A 68 -13.36 19.33 38.90
CA GLY A 68 -13.33 18.65 40.21
C GLY A 68 -11.95 18.17 40.65
N ILE A 69 -10.89 18.50 39.90
CA ILE A 69 -9.49 18.18 40.21
C ILE A 69 -9.05 18.99 41.44
N LEU A 70 -9.41 20.28 41.45
CA LEU A 70 -9.12 21.19 42.55
C LEU A 70 -10.35 21.45 43.42
N LYS A 71 -10.12 21.55 44.73
CA LYS A 71 -11.13 21.88 45.73
C LYS A 71 -10.66 23.06 46.57
N GLY A 72 -11.58 23.96 46.92
CA GLY A 72 -11.31 25.08 47.84
C GLY A 72 -10.97 24.60 49.25
N VAL A 73 -10.40 25.49 50.07
CA VAL A 73 -10.25 25.25 51.52
C VAL A 73 -11.56 25.50 52.26
N THR A 74 -12.42 26.33 51.70
CA THR A 74 -13.84 26.51 52.04
C THR A 74 -14.65 26.53 50.75
N GLU A 75 -15.97 26.71 50.83
CA GLU A 75 -16.83 26.83 49.65
C GLU A 75 -16.46 28.03 48.77
N ASP A 76 -16.00 29.13 49.38
CA ASP A 76 -15.74 30.43 48.77
C ASP A 76 -14.27 30.86 48.76
N LYS A 77 -13.34 30.07 49.33
CA LYS A 77 -11.89 30.38 49.35
C LYS A 77 -11.03 29.25 48.81
N PHE A 78 -10.04 29.61 48.01
CA PHE A 78 -9.06 28.66 47.47
C PHE A 78 -7.75 28.61 48.27
N ALA A 79 -7.37 29.69 48.94
CA ALA A 79 -6.06 29.93 49.58
C ALA A 79 -4.87 29.77 48.61
N PRO A 80 -4.79 30.58 47.53
CA PRO A 80 -3.84 30.37 46.44
C PRO A 80 -2.36 30.43 46.86
N ASN A 81 -2.02 31.29 47.80
CA ASN A 81 -0.66 31.51 48.28
C ASN A 81 -0.22 30.49 49.35
N LYS A 82 -1.13 29.62 49.83
CA LYS A 82 -0.80 28.60 50.83
C LYS A 82 0.11 27.53 50.20
N PRO A 83 1.23 27.15 50.85
CA PRO A 83 2.02 26.00 50.42
C PRO A 83 1.20 24.71 50.44
N VAL A 84 1.38 23.85 49.42
CA VAL A 84 0.81 22.50 49.42
C VAL A 84 1.72 21.53 50.15
N THR A 85 1.15 20.58 50.88
CA THR A 85 1.87 19.42 51.39
C THR A 85 2.16 18.42 50.27
N LYS A 86 3.14 17.52 50.46
CA LYS A 86 3.45 16.47 49.47
C LYS A 86 2.24 15.60 49.16
N VAL A 87 1.46 15.26 50.18
CA VAL A 87 0.24 14.45 50.01
C VAL A 87 -0.88 15.20 49.29
N GLU A 88 -1.06 16.50 49.54
CA GLU A 88 -1.99 17.32 48.77
C GLU A 88 -1.56 17.42 47.31
N ALA A 89 -0.27 17.62 47.04
CA ALA A 89 0.27 17.66 45.68
C ALA A 89 0.02 16.35 44.91
N LEU A 90 0.29 15.19 45.54
CA LEU A 90 0.01 13.87 44.97
C LEU A 90 -1.49 13.67 44.69
N ALA A 91 -2.35 14.06 45.61
CA ALA A 91 -3.79 13.96 45.41
C ALA A 91 -4.28 14.84 44.23
N MET A 92 -3.72 16.04 44.06
CA MET A 92 -4.02 16.92 42.92
C MET A 92 -3.54 16.30 41.59
N ILE A 93 -2.33 15.74 41.56
CA ILE A 93 -1.75 15.05 40.39
C ILE A 93 -2.59 13.83 40.00
N LEU A 94 -2.91 12.96 40.96
CA LEU A 94 -3.69 11.75 40.70
C LEU A 94 -5.12 12.05 40.23
N ARG A 95 -5.75 13.12 40.75
CA ARG A 95 -7.06 13.57 40.24
C ARG A 95 -6.99 14.04 38.80
N ALA A 96 -5.98 14.82 38.45
CA ALA A 96 -5.77 15.28 37.07
C ALA A 96 -5.59 14.11 36.10
N LEU A 97 -4.97 13.02 36.56
CA LEU A 97 -4.83 11.78 35.79
C LEU A 97 -6.09 10.91 35.76
N GLY A 98 -7.11 11.22 36.57
CA GLY A 98 -8.39 10.51 36.62
C GLY A 98 -8.48 9.38 37.64
N HIS A 99 -7.50 9.26 38.55
CA HIS A 99 -7.46 8.18 39.56
C HIS A 99 -8.20 8.52 40.86
N ASP A 100 -9.11 9.50 40.85
CA ASP A 100 -9.88 9.89 42.03
C ASP A 100 -10.75 8.72 42.53
N GLN A 101 -11.47 8.07 41.61
CA GLN A 101 -12.35 6.95 41.94
C GLN A 101 -11.55 5.74 42.47
N GLU A 102 -10.41 5.42 41.86
CA GLU A 102 -9.51 4.37 42.33
C GLU A 102 -9.02 4.64 43.75
N ALA A 103 -8.60 5.88 44.03
CA ALA A 103 -8.21 6.28 45.38
C ALA A 103 -9.36 6.13 46.39
N GLN A 104 -10.60 6.45 46.02
CA GLN A 104 -11.77 6.24 46.90
C GLN A 104 -12.03 4.74 47.15
N LEU A 105 -11.84 3.88 46.15
CA LEU A 105 -11.98 2.43 46.31
C LEU A 105 -10.91 1.85 47.26
N GLU A 106 -9.65 2.30 47.12
CA GLU A 106 -8.56 1.94 48.02
C GLU A 106 -8.85 2.39 49.46
N LEU A 107 -9.31 3.63 49.64
CA LEU A 107 -9.73 4.13 50.94
C LEU A 107 -10.83 3.26 51.56
N LYS A 108 -11.87 2.93 50.79
CA LYS A 108 -12.97 2.06 51.25
C LYS A 108 -12.45 0.70 51.69
N ALA A 109 -11.55 0.07 50.93
CA ALA A 109 -10.96 -1.21 51.29
C ALA A 109 -10.14 -1.15 52.59
N ILE A 110 -9.41 -0.05 52.82
CA ILE A 110 -8.64 0.16 54.07
C ILE A 110 -9.58 0.36 55.28
N LYS A 111 -10.69 1.09 55.09
CA LYS A 111 -11.69 1.31 56.14
C LYS A 111 -12.39 0.03 56.55
N GLU A 112 -12.78 -0.79 55.57
CA GLU A 112 -13.45 -2.08 55.78
C GLU A 112 -12.50 -3.20 56.23
N GLY A 113 -11.20 -2.91 56.40
CA GLY A 113 -10.21 -3.90 56.82
C GLY A 113 -9.83 -4.93 55.75
N ARG A 114 -10.32 -4.77 54.51
CA ARG A 114 -9.99 -5.62 53.36
C ARG A 114 -8.57 -5.39 52.85
N LYS A 115 -7.96 -4.24 53.19
CA LYS A 115 -6.57 -3.91 52.86
C LYS A 115 -5.85 -3.31 54.06
N LYS A 116 -4.63 -3.75 54.34
CA LYS A 116 -3.79 -3.22 55.43
C LYS A 116 -3.02 -1.98 54.96
N SER A 117 -2.91 -0.97 55.81
CA SER A 117 -2.06 0.21 55.57
C SER A 117 -1.24 0.53 56.82
N LYS A 118 0.09 0.62 56.67
CA LYS A 118 1.04 0.91 57.77
C LYS A 118 0.84 2.30 58.39
N ILE A 119 0.16 3.21 57.69
CA ILE A 119 -0.02 4.61 58.10
C ILE A 119 -1.48 4.92 58.47
N LYS A 120 -2.36 3.93 58.54
CA LYS A 120 -3.78 4.10 58.84
C LYS A 120 -4.03 4.89 60.13
N ASP A 121 -3.23 4.62 61.17
CA ASP A 121 -3.42 5.20 62.49
C ASP A 121 -2.70 6.56 62.69
N THR A 122 -1.91 7.00 61.69
CA THR A 122 -1.12 8.25 61.78
C THR A 122 -1.51 9.28 60.73
N ALA A 123 -1.94 8.84 59.54
CA ALA A 123 -2.32 9.72 58.44
C ALA A 123 -3.77 10.17 58.51
N GLN A 124 -4.08 11.29 57.85
CA GLN A 124 -5.45 11.72 57.67
C GLN A 124 -6.22 10.75 56.76
N GLU A 125 -7.47 10.46 57.12
CA GLU A 125 -8.28 9.43 56.45
C GLU A 125 -8.38 9.65 54.93
N TRP A 126 -8.66 10.88 54.48
CA TRP A 126 -8.81 11.22 53.06
C TRP A 126 -7.56 10.91 52.23
N ALA A 127 -6.38 10.91 52.85
CA ALA A 127 -5.10 10.74 52.17
C ALA A 127 -4.75 9.27 51.91
N LEU A 128 -5.31 8.34 52.70
CA LEU A 128 -4.91 6.92 52.67
C LEU A 128 -5.06 6.30 51.29
N GLY A 129 -6.16 6.60 50.59
CA GLY A 129 -6.41 6.12 49.23
C GLY A 129 -5.39 6.62 48.22
N TYR A 130 -5.10 7.92 48.21
CA TYR A 130 -4.13 8.50 47.26
C TYR A 130 -2.70 8.05 47.53
N ILE A 131 -2.33 7.89 48.80
CA ILE A 131 -1.01 7.36 49.16
C ILE A 131 -0.86 5.93 48.64
N GLU A 132 -1.92 5.12 48.73
CA GLU A 132 -1.90 3.75 48.24
C GLU A 132 -1.81 3.66 46.71
N ILE A 133 -2.58 4.49 46.00
CA ILE A 133 -2.45 4.61 44.53
C ILE A 133 -1.04 5.08 44.15
N SER A 134 -0.48 6.06 44.86
CA SER A 134 0.87 6.58 44.60
C SER A 134 1.95 5.49 44.73
N LYS A 135 1.77 4.51 45.61
CA LYS A 135 2.64 3.32 45.71
C LYS A 135 2.42 2.37 44.55
N ASN A 136 1.16 2.02 44.26
CA ASN A 136 0.81 1.09 43.18
C ASN A 136 1.36 1.57 41.82
N TRP A 137 1.36 2.88 41.61
CA TRP A 137 1.85 3.55 40.39
C TRP A 137 3.34 3.90 40.42
N ASN A 138 4.08 3.46 41.44
CA ASN A 138 5.50 3.76 41.66
C ASN A 138 5.85 5.26 41.69
N ILE A 139 4.89 6.15 41.99
CA ILE A 139 5.14 7.58 42.16
C ILE A 139 5.96 7.79 43.46
N LEU A 140 5.58 7.07 44.51
CA LEU A 140 6.33 6.95 45.77
C LEU A 140 6.91 5.54 45.86
N ALA A 141 8.23 5.44 45.71
CA ALA A 141 8.93 4.16 45.55
C ALA A 141 9.68 3.74 46.83
N ASP A 142 10.18 4.70 47.61
CA ASP A 142 11.00 4.40 48.78
C ASP A 142 10.17 4.41 50.07
N ASP A 143 10.40 3.43 50.95
CA ASP A 143 9.70 3.32 52.24
C ASP A 143 9.86 4.58 53.12
N GLU A 144 10.98 5.29 53.00
CA GLU A 144 11.21 6.56 53.69
C GLU A 144 10.27 7.68 53.22
N GLU A 145 9.85 7.63 51.95
CA GLU A 145 8.89 8.58 51.39
C GLU A 145 7.50 8.38 51.98
N LEU A 146 7.15 7.14 52.33
CA LEU A 146 5.82 6.67 52.70
C LEU A 146 5.43 6.97 54.16
N THR A 147 6.22 7.75 54.89
CA THR A 147 5.89 8.16 56.26
C THR A 147 4.97 9.37 56.29
N TRP A 148 3.93 9.37 57.14
CA TRP A 148 3.03 10.53 57.27
C TRP A 148 3.77 11.81 57.67
N LYS A 149 4.78 11.69 58.55
CA LYS A 149 5.66 12.81 58.94
C LYS A 149 6.35 13.46 57.75
N ASN A 150 6.73 12.70 56.72
CA ASN A 150 7.31 13.23 55.50
C ASN A 150 6.24 13.80 54.57
N LEU A 151 5.17 13.05 54.34
CA LEU A 151 4.10 13.37 53.39
C LEU A 151 3.29 14.63 53.77
N ASN A 152 3.20 14.94 55.06
CA ASN A 152 2.52 16.13 55.58
C ASN A 152 3.41 17.40 55.62
N LYS A 153 4.64 17.35 55.12
CA LYS A 153 5.50 18.54 54.97
C LYS A 153 5.15 19.29 53.67
N PRO A 154 5.44 20.61 53.59
CA PRO A 154 5.37 21.35 52.34
C PRO A 154 6.18 20.69 51.22
N ALA A 155 5.61 20.59 50.02
CA ALA A 155 6.25 19.98 48.85
C ALA A 155 7.20 20.97 48.18
N GLN A 156 8.47 20.60 48.03
CA GLN A 156 9.44 21.42 47.30
C GLN A 156 9.25 21.29 45.78
N ARG A 157 9.63 22.33 45.02
CA ARG A 157 9.51 22.34 43.54
C ARG A 157 10.20 21.14 42.87
N GLN A 158 11.38 20.74 43.36
CA GLN A 158 12.08 19.56 42.82
C GLN A 158 11.35 18.23 43.11
N GLU A 159 10.67 18.14 44.25
CA GLU A 159 9.88 16.95 44.62
C GLU A 159 8.63 16.86 43.77
N VAL A 160 7.94 17.99 43.53
CA VAL A 160 6.79 18.06 42.63
C VAL A 160 7.19 17.71 41.20
N ALA A 161 8.36 18.14 40.71
CA ALA A 161 8.89 17.73 39.42
C ALA A 161 9.02 16.19 39.33
N LYS A 162 9.57 15.56 40.38
CA LYS A 162 9.64 14.10 40.45
C LYS A 162 8.26 13.45 40.40
N TYR A 163 7.30 13.94 41.18
CA TYR A 163 5.95 13.39 41.20
C TYR A 163 5.26 13.49 39.85
N LEU A 164 5.33 14.64 39.18
CA LEU A 164 4.75 14.84 37.85
C LEU A 164 5.35 13.87 36.82
N VAL A 165 6.69 13.81 36.75
CA VAL A 165 7.41 12.98 35.77
C VAL A 165 7.16 11.49 36.01
N ARG A 166 7.15 11.03 37.27
CA ARG A 166 6.78 9.65 37.60
C ARG A 166 5.32 9.35 37.26
N ALA A 167 4.41 10.28 37.57
CA ALA A 167 2.99 10.12 37.27
C ALA A 167 2.71 10.08 35.74
N MET A 168 3.59 10.68 34.93
CA MET A 168 3.56 10.57 33.47
C MET A 168 4.22 9.28 32.92
N GLY A 169 4.80 8.44 33.78
CA GLY A 169 5.51 7.23 33.39
C GLY A 169 6.90 7.47 32.78
N LEU A 170 7.52 8.62 33.06
CA LEU A 170 8.78 9.07 32.44
C LEU A 170 9.99 8.96 33.39
N GLU A 171 9.91 8.09 34.40
CA GLU A 171 10.99 7.85 35.37
C GLU A 171 12.28 7.39 34.69
N GLY A 172 12.22 6.39 33.81
CA GLY A 172 13.40 5.90 33.11
C GLY A 172 14.07 6.96 32.22
N GLU A 173 13.28 7.86 31.60
CA GLU A 173 13.83 8.99 30.84
C GLU A 173 14.54 9.98 31.77
N ALA A 174 13.96 10.27 32.93
CA ALA A 174 14.57 11.14 33.91
C ALA A 174 15.90 10.56 34.43
N GLU A 175 15.94 9.27 34.73
CA GLU A 175 17.18 8.59 35.14
C GLU A 175 18.24 8.63 34.03
N ALA A 176 17.85 8.38 32.78
CA ALA A 176 18.74 8.42 31.62
C ALA A 176 19.33 9.82 31.34
N ARG A 177 18.69 10.88 31.82
CA ARG A 177 19.02 12.29 31.59
C ARG A 177 19.51 13.02 32.85
N GLN A 178 19.97 12.28 33.86
CA GLN A 178 20.39 12.87 35.14
C GLN A 178 21.59 13.82 35.01
N GLU A 179 22.47 13.56 34.04
CA GLU A 179 23.70 14.32 33.80
C GLU A 179 23.51 15.44 32.75
N GLU A 180 22.31 15.59 32.18
CA GLU A 180 22.03 16.67 31.23
C GLU A 180 22.14 18.06 31.91
N PRO A 181 22.62 19.09 31.19
CA PRO A 181 22.70 20.43 31.72
C PRO A 181 21.31 21.02 31.91
N LEU A 182 21.05 21.55 33.10
CA LEU A 182 19.81 22.26 33.42
C LEU A 182 19.93 23.73 32.99
N PRO A 183 18.95 24.29 32.27
CA PRO A 183 19.01 25.66 31.75
C PRO A 183 18.60 26.72 32.80
N PHE A 184 19.02 26.51 34.05
CA PHE A 184 18.68 27.38 35.18
C PHE A 184 19.93 27.90 35.87
N LYS A 185 19.90 29.18 36.29
CA LYS A 185 21.02 29.81 37.00
C LYS A 185 21.32 29.17 38.34
N ASP A 186 20.30 28.65 39.02
CA ASP A 186 20.38 27.95 40.30
C ASP A 186 20.39 26.42 40.14
N ALA A 187 20.77 25.91 38.95
CA ALA A 187 20.85 24.47 38.68
C ALA A 187 21.72 23.70 39.69
N ALA A 188 22.74 24.34 40.26
CA ALA A 188 23.59 23.74 41.30
C ALA A 188 22.86 23.47 42.62
N ALA A 189 21.73 24.15 42.89
CA ALA A 189 20.92 23.94 44.08
C ALA A 189 19.96 22.73 43.94
N VAL A 190 19.81 22.17 42.73
CA VAL A 190 19.01 20.96 42.49
C VAL A 190 19.80 19.76 42.98
N LYS A 191 19.23 19.02 43.94
CA LYS A 191 19.84 17.80 44.48
C LYS A 191 20.06 16.78 43.36
N LYS A 192 21.18 16.04 43.41
CA LYS A 192 21.58 15.08 42.35
C LYS A 192 20.45 14.12 41.95
N ALA A 193 19.74 13.54 42.93
CA ALA A 193 18.64 12.60 42.70
C ALA A 193 17.42 13.21 41.96
N PHE A 194 17.31 14.54 41.89
CA PHE A 194 16.19 15.23 41.25
C PHE A 194 16.53 15.85 39.90
N ARG A 195 17.82 15.89 39.52
CA ARG A 195 18.29 16.59 38.31
C ARG A 195 17.59 16.12 37.04
N GLY A 196 17.54 14.80 36.83
CA GLY A 196 16.86 14.21 35.68
C GLY A 196 15.37 14.55 35.61
N TYR A 197 14.68 14.49 36.76
CA TYR A 197 13.26 14.84 36.84
C TYR A 197 13.00 16.31 36.54
N VAL A 198 13.87 17.20 37.04
CA VAL A 198 13.80 18.64 36.74
C VAL A 198 14.06 18.91 35.25
N TYR A 199 15.02 18.20 34.65
CA TYR A 199 15.31 18.31 33.22
C TYR A 199 14.10 17.89 32.38
N VAL A 200 13.53 16.71 32.63
CA VAL A 200 12.37 16.20 31.88
C VAL A 200 11.15 17.12 32.06
N ALA A 201 10.86 17.57 33.28
CA ALA A 201 9.77 18.51 33.52
C ALA A 201 9.93 19.85 32.76
N TYR A 202 11.17 20.30 32.57
CA TYR A 202 11.49 21.46 31.74
C TYR A 202 11.33 21.16 30.24
N ASP A 203 11.89 20.04 29.75
CA ASP A 203 11.86 19.63 28.34
C ASP A 203 10.42 19.44 27.85
N ARG A 204 9.55 18.82 28.68
CA ARG A 204 8.11 18.68 28.41
C ARG A 204 7.31 19.97 28.58
N GLY A 205 7.94 21.09 28.97
CA GLY A 205 7.30 22.40 29.11
C GLY A 205 6.38 22.55 30.32
N ILE A 206 6.40 21.59 31.25
CA ILE A 206 5.57 21.58 32.45
C ILE A 206 6.11 22.62 33.45
N MET A 207 7.41 22.57 33.74
CA MET A 207 8.08 23.47 34.69
C MET A 207 9.19 24.29 34.01
N ARG A 208 8.90 25.53 33.61
CA ARG A 208 9.82 26.41 32.88
C ARG A 208 10.72 27.30 33.77
N GLY A 209 10.61 27.21 35.09
CA GLY A 209 11.30 28.13 36.01
C GLY A 209 10.56 29.45 36.20
N ASP A 210 11.24 30.45 36.76
CA ASP A 210 10.75 31.82 36.93
C ASP A 210 11.25 32.77 35.82
N ASN A 211 10.78 34.02 35.84
CA ASN A 211 11.18 35.06 34.89
C ASN A 211 12.64 35.53 35.00
N LYS A 212 13.40 35.02 35.98
CA LYS A 212 14.83 35.30 36.18
C LYS A 212 15.72 34.13 35.76
N ASN A 213 15.14 33.08 35.17
CA ASN A 213 15.75 31.80 34.81
C ASN A 213 16.25 30.99 36.02
N ASN A 214 15.56 31.05 37.15
CA ASN A 214 15.78 30.14 38.28
C ASN A 214 14.69 29.07 38.35
N PHE A 215 15.05 27.85 38.75
CA PHE A 215 14.11 26.78 39.03
C PHE A 215 13.54 26.85 40.45
N GLN A 216 14.31 27.37 41.41
CA GLN A 216 14.01 27.46 42.84
C GLN A 216 13.71 26.08 43.49
N PRO A 217 14.65 25.11 43.44
CA PRO A 217 14.38 23.70 43.75
C PRO A 217 13.84 23.43 45.16
N ASN A 218 14.27 24.21 46.14
CA ASN A 218 13.91 24.03 47.55
C ASN A 218 12.69 24.85 47.99
N LYS A 219 12.18 25.75 47.13
CA LYS A 219 10.98 26.55 47.42
C LYS A 219 9.75 25.63 47.46
N SER A 220 8.88 25.84 48.45
CA SER A 220 7.60 25.14 48.50
C SER A 220 6.65 25.61 47.40
N VAL A 221 5.96 24.66 46.79
CA VAL A 221 4.94 24.96 45.76
C VAL A 221 3.67 25.45 46.43
N THR A 222 3.10 26.53 45.92
CA THR A 222 1.81 27.08 46.36
C THR A 222 0.64 26.38 45.67
N ARG A 223 -0.57 26.53 46.22
CA ARG A 223 -1.79 25.99 45.60
C ARG A 223 -2.05 26.58 44.21
N ALA A 224 -1.75 27.86 44.00
CA ALA A 224 -1.83 28.50 42.68
C ALA A 224 -0.83 27.91 41.67
N GLU A 225 0.43 27.72 42.07
CA GLU A 225 1.43 27.07 41.21
C GLU A 225 1.01 25.63 40.87
N MET A 226 0.52 24.86 41.83
CA MET A 226 0.02 23.51 41.56
C MET A 226 -1.17 23.50 40.60
N ALA A 227 -2.06 24.49 40.65
CA ALA A 227 -3.20 24.57 39.72
C ALA A 227 -2.73 24.62 38.25
N VAL A 228 -1.72 25.46 37.97
CA VAL A 228 -1.12 25.54 36.64
C VAL A 228 -0.38 24.26 36.27
N LEU A 229 0.31 23.62 37.22
CA LEU A 229 1.03 22.36 36.94
C LEU A 229 0.06 21.21 36.59
N VAL A 230 -1.05 21.10 37.30
CA VAL A 230 -2.04 20.03 37.02
C VAL A 230 -2.86 20.31 35.77
N GLU A 231 -3.10 21.58 35.42
CA GLU A 231 -3.67 21.94 34.11
C GLU A 231 -2.78 21.46 32.97
N LYS A 232 -1.47 21.74 33.03
CA LYS A 232 -0.53 21.27 32.01
C LYS A 232 -0.45 19.75 31.95
N LEU A 233 -0.57 19.07 33.08
CA LEU A 233 -0.60 17.60 33.13
C LEU A 233 -1.87 17.04 32.48
N ASP A 234 -3.01 17.66 32.73
CA ASP A 234 -4.30 17.32 32.13
C ASP A 234 -4.28 17.53 30.60
N GLU A 235 -3.72 18.64 30.11
CA GLU A 235 -3.51 18.87 28.66
C GLU A 235 -2.55 17.88 28.01
N TYR A 236 -1.49 17.50 28.74
CA TYR A 236 -0.55 16.47 28.29
C TYR A 236 -1.24 15.11 28.11
N LYS A 237 -2.10 14.70 29.06
CA LYS A 237 -2.87 13.46 28.99
C LYS A 237 -3.76 13.40 27.73
N ASP A 238 -4.46 14.50 27.43
CA ASP A 238 -5.33 14.59 26.26
C ASP A 238 -4.54 14.47 24.95
N THR A 239 -3.36 15.08 24.88
CA THR A 239 -2.48 15.05 23.69
C THR A 239 -1.75 13.71 23.51
N SER A 240 -1.50 12.98 24.61
CA SER A 240 -0.71 11.74 24.61
C SER A 240 -1.53 10.48 24.29
N SER A 241 -2.86 10.58 24.31
CA SER A 241 -3.76 9.44 24.07
C SER A 241 -3.79 8.92 22.61
N ALA A 242 -3.35 9.74 21.65
CA ALA A 242 -3.26 9.37 20.24
C ALA A 242 -1.97 8.58 19.94
N VAL A 243 -2.06 7.56 19.07
CA VAL A 243 -0.87 6.83 18.59
C VAL A 243 -0.10 7.73 17.63
N LYS A 244 1.16 8.01 17.95
CA LYS A 244 2.11 8.75 17.12
C LYS A 244 3.05 7.76 16.43
N THR A 245 3.28 7.93 15.13
CA THR A 245 4.27 7.16 14.38
C THR A 245 5.52 8.01 14.14
N LEU A 246 6.69 7.48 14.46
CA LEU A 246 7.97 8.15 14.29
C LEU A 246 8.96 7.23 13.57
N GLU A 247 9.84 7.78 12.74
CA GLU A 247 10.97 7.08 12.12
C GLU A 247 12.28 7.74 12.53
N GLY A 248 13.28 6.94 12.90
CA GLY A 248 14.57 7.43 13.38
C GLY A 248 15.66 6.36 13.32
N ILE A 249 16.91 6.78 13.55
CA ILE A 249 18.04 5.86 13.68
C ILE A 249 18.09 5.39 15.14
N LEU A 250 18.14 4.08 15.36
CA LEU A 250 18.31 3.47 16.67
C LEU A 250 19.75 3.75 17.16
N VAL A 251 19.88 4.51 18.24
CA VAL A 251 21.19 4.82 18.82
C VAL A 251 21.58 3.79 19.87
N GLU A 252 20.67 3.47 20.78
CA GLU A 252 20.93 2.57 21.91
C GLU A 252 19.61 2.03 22.47
N ILE A 253 19.65 0.82 23.03
CA ILE A 253 18.57 0.27 23.87
C ILE A 253 19.08 0.05 25.30
N ARG A 254 18.59 0.85 26.24
CA ARG A 254 18.93 0.72 27.66
C ARG A 254 17.98 -0.24 28.34
N ASN A 255 18.29 -1.54 28.26
CA ASN A 255 17.44 -2.63 28.75
C ASN A 255 17.06 -2.50 30.24
N ASN A 256 17.97 -2.05 31.11
CA ASN A 256 17.70 -1.93 32.55
C ASN A 256 16.58 -0.91 32.86
N ASN A 257 16.50 0.16 32.07
CA ASN A 257 15.57 1.27 32.29
C ASN A 257 14.44 1.29 31.25
N LYS A 258 14.38 0.30 30.35
CA LYS A 258 13.42 0.20 29.25
C LYS A 258 13.37 1.48 28.41
N ILE A 259 14.54 2.04 28.06
CA ILE A 259 14.62 3.25 27.25
C ILE A 259 15.13 2.93 25.84
N LEU A 260 14.38 3.39 24.85
CA LEU A 260 14.77 3.44 23.45
C LEU A 260 15.33 4.82 23.13
N VAL A 261 16.56 4.88 22.62
CA VAL A 261 17.21 6.14 22.21
C VAL A 261 17.19 6.24 20.69
N LEU A 262 16.54 7.27 20.15
CA LEU A 262 16.43 7.52 18.71
C LEU A 262 17.08 8.85 18.33
N ASN A 263 17.77 8.88 17.20
CA ASN A 263 18.10 10.12 16.51
C ASN A 263 16.99 10.45 15.51
N LEU A 264 16.25 11.53 15.76
CA LEU A 264 15.23 12.10 14.87
C LEU A 264 15.77 13.38 14.24
N GLN A 265 16.09 13.35 12.94
CA GLN A 265 16.50 14.54 12.17
C GLN A 265 17.57 15.40 12.87
N ASN A 266 18.60 14.74 13.43
CA ASN A 266 19.69 15.34 14.23
C ASN A 266 19.34 15.75 15.66
N SER A 267 18.28 15.19 16.25
CA SER A 267 17.97 15.36 17.67
C SER A 267 17.83 14.01 18.36
N ILE A 268 18.59 13.81 19.44
CA ILE A 268 18.48 12.60 20.27
C ILE A 268 17.24 12.71 21.15
N LYS A 269 16.35 11.70 21.03
CA LYS A 269 15.12 11.57 21.80
C LYS A 269 15.10 10.23 22.51
N TYR A 270 14.49 10.23 23.69
CA TYR A 270 14.42 9.11 24.60
C TYR A 270 12.96 8.73 24.75
N TYR A 271 12.65 7.46 24.63
CA TYR A 271 11.30 6.94 24.76
C TYR A 271 11.27 5.80 25.75
N THR A 272 10.36 5.86 26.71
CA THR A 272 10.05 4.72 27.57
C THR A 272 9.42 3.62 26.73
N ILE A 273 9.87 2.39 26.87
CA ILE A 273 9.33 1.21 26.19
C ILE A 273 8.22 0.64 27.05
N ASP A 274 7.07 0.35 26.43
CA ASP A 274 5.96 -0.32 27.13
C ASP A 274 6.33 -1.76 27.52
N ASP A 275 5.80 -2.24 28.64
CA ASP A 275 6.06 -3.60 29.12
C ASP A 275 5.62 -4.69 28.13
N ASN A 276 4.62 -4.38 27.28
CA ASN A 276 4.08 -5.27 26.27
C ASN A 276 4.43 -4.79 24.85
N VAL A 277 5.54 -4.08 24.67
CA VAL A 277 5.99 -3.62 23.35
C VAL A 277 6.04 -4.78 22.37
N LYS A 278 5.48 -4.58 21.18
CA LYS A 278 5.60 -5.52 20.07
C LYS A 278 6.79 -5.12 19.21
N VAL A 279 7.75 -6.02 19.03
CA VAL A 279 8.90 -5.78 18.15
C VAL A 279 8.73 -6.64 16.91
N TYR A 280 8.72 -6.02 15.75
CA TYR A 280 8.71 -6.70 14.46
C TYR A 280 10.04 -6.46 13.78
N ILE A 281 10.76 -7.54 13.50
CA ILE A 281 11.94 -7.52 12.64
C ILE A 281 11.54 -8.27 11.39
N ASP A 282 11.63 -7.60 10.24
CA ASP A 282 11.18 -8.14 8.96
C ASP A 282 9.75 -8.71 9.06
N ASN A 283 8.82 -7.92 9.62
CA ASN A 283 7.41 -8.29 9.86
C ASN A 283 7.15 -9.54 10.73
N GLN A 284 8.19 -10.18 11.29
CA GLN A 284 8.06 -11.28 12.24
C GLN A 284 8.15 -10.75 13.68
N LEU A 285 7.29 -11.26 14.57
CA LEU A 285 7.38 -10.92 15.98
C LEU A 285 8.71 -11.42 16.54
N SER A 286 9.50 -10.50 17.09
CA SER A 286 10.87 -10.73 17.55
C SER A 286 11.10 -10.19 18.95
N ALA A 287 12.27 -10.48 19.51
CA ALA A 287 12.71 -9.92 20.78
C ALA A 287 13.46 -8.59 20.56
N LEU A 288 13.30 -7.65 21.50
CA LEU A 288 13.97 -6.35 21.50
C LEU A 288 15.50 -6.45 21.33
N ARG A 289 16.11 -7.50 21.91
CA ARG A 289 17.56 -7.77 21.85
C ARG A 289 18.10 -8.08 20.45
N TYR A 290 17.23 -8.29 19.47
CA TYR A 290 17.63 -8.55 18.09
C TYR A 290 17.62 -7.30 17.23
N LEU A 291 17.21 -6.14 17.75
CA LEU A 291 17.39 -4.87 17.06
C LEU A 291 18.87 -4.49 17.07
N GLU A 292 19.38 -4.01 15.95
CA GLU A 292 20.76 -3.55 15.81
C GLU A 292 20.82 -2.02 15.92
N GLU A 293 21.85 -1.51 16.59
CA GLU A 293 22.13 -0.07 16.67
C GLU A 293 22.55 0.46 15.29
N GLU A 294 22.45 1.78 15.11
CA GLU A 294 22.71 2.52 13.85
C GLU A 294 21.72 2.25 12.72
N GLU A 295 20.72 1.40 12.96
CA GLU A 295 19.70 1.03 11.98
C GLU A 295 18.48 1.95 12.00
N LYS A 296 17.87 2.14 10.83
CA LYS A 296 16.63 2.94 10.72
C LYS A 296 15.42 2.11 11.14
N ILE A 297 14.73 2.54 12.20
CA ILE A 297 13.53 1.88 12.72
C ILE A 297 12.31 2.80 12.73
N LYS A 298 11.12 2.20 12.71
CA LYS A 298 9.83 2.86 12.88
C LYS A 298 9.25 2.48 14.23
N ILE A 299 8.74 3.46 14.97
CA ILE A 299 8.11 3.24 16.27
C ILE A 299 6.69 3.81 16.31
N TYR A 300 5.86 3.20 17.16
CA TYR A 300 4.53 3.67 17.50
C TYR A 300 4.49 3.99 18.98
N VAL A 301 4.17 5.25 19.30
CA VAL A 301 4.18 5.79 20.64
C VAL A 301 2.76 6.13 21.06
N LYS A 302 2.34 5.67 22.22
CA LYS A 302 1.05 6.00 22.84
C LYS A 302 1.27 6.22 24.33
N ASN A 303 0.67 7.25 24.90
CA ASN A 303 0.87 7.61 26.31
C ASN A 303 2.36 7.81 26.65
N ASP A 304 3.12 8.39 25.72
CA ASP A 304 4.59 8.55 25.77
C ASP A 304 5.41 7.25 25.96
N LYS A 305 4.78 6.09 25.75
CA LYS A 305 5.45 4.79 25.71
C LYS A 305 5.49 4.22 24.31
N VAL A 306 6.60 3.59 23.94
CA VAL A 306 6.72 2.82 22.70
C VAL A 306 5.94 1.53 22.85
N ILE A 307 4.85 1.41 22.10
CA ILE A 307 3.98 0.24 22.11
C ILE A 307 4.32 -0.75 20.98
N GLU A 308 5.00 -0.29 19.94
CA GLU A 308 5.44 -1.12 18.82
C GLU A 308 6.70 -0.57 18.16
N ILE A 309 7.63 -1.46 17.79
CA ILE A 309 8.85 -1.17 17.05
C ILE A 309 8.85 -2.04 15.79
N ARG A 310 9.18 -1.45 14.64
CA ARG A 310 9.39 -2.16 13.38
C ARG A 310 10.75 -1.82 12.81
N TRP A 311 11.53 -2.86 12.52
CA TRP A 311 12.78 -2.80 11.79
C TRP A 311 12.70 -3.76 10.60
N ASN A 312 13.23 -3.36 9.45
CA ASN A 312 13.39 -4.20 8.29
C ASN A 312 14.89 -4.33 8.09
N SER A 313 15.46 -5.48 8.46
CA SER A 313 16.90 -5.68 8.47
C SER A 313 17.37 -5.87 7.03
N ASP A 314 18.26 -5.02 6.53
CA ASP A 314 18.84 -5.19 5.17
C ASP A 314 19.99 -6.22 5.16
N THR A 315 20.11 -7.07 6.19
CA THR A 315 21.26 -7.96 6.39
C THR A 315 21.42 -8.98 5.26
N VAL A 316 22.66 -9.06 4.76
CA VAL A 316 23.15 -10.09 3.85
C VAL A 316 23.31 -11.38 4.65
N VAL A 317 22.44 -12.36 4.41
CA VAL A 317 22.54 -13.68 5.02
C VAL A 317 23.64 -14.47 4.30
N GLU A 318 24.65 -14.93 5.03
CA GLU A 318 25.77 -15.69 4.47
C GLU A 318 25.41 -17.18 4.27
N GLY A 319 25.51 -17.67 3.03
CA GLY A 319 25.20 -19.05 2.63
C GLY A 319 25.35 -19.28 1.12
N ASP A 320 25.17 -20.53 0.68
CA ASP A 320 25.15 -20.89 -0.74
C ASP A 320 23.96 -20.25 -1.45
N VAL A 321 24.18 -19.69 -2.63
CA VAL A 321 23.15 -18.93 -3.35
C VAL A 321 22.67 -19.68 -4.60
N PHE A 322 21.35 -19.75 -4.78
CA PHE A 322 20.70 -20.20 -6.00
C PHE A 322 19.74 -19.13 -6.54
N GLU A 323 20.03 -18.61 -7.73
CA GLU A 323 19.22 -17.59 -8.40
C GLU A 323 18.42 -18.19 -9.54
N GLY A 324 17.17 -17.79 -9.73
CA GLY A 324 16.36 -18.21 -10.86
C GLY A 324 14.93 -17.68 -10.79
N ILE A 325 14.03 -18.28 -11.57
CA ILE A 325 12.63 -17.88 -11.64
C ILE A 325 11.77 -18.91 -10.90
N ILE A 326 10.82 -18.48 -10.08
CA ILE A 326 9.82 -19.38 -9.49
C ILE A 326 8.93 -19.96 -10.60
N THR A 327 8.87 -21.29 -10.75
CA THR A 327 8.05 -21.97 -11.76
C THR A 327 6.86 -22.73 -11.18
N ALA A 328 6.88 -23.04 -9.88
CA ALA A 328 5.76 -23.64 -9.16
C ALA A 328 5.79 -23.25 -7.68
N ILE A 329 4.62 -23.16 -7.06
CA ILE A 329 4.45 -22.87 -5.63
C ILE A 329 3.46 -23.87 -5.01
N ASP A 330 3.85 -24.47 -3.90
CA ASP A 330 2.98 -25.26 -3.02
C ASP A 330 2.72 -24.47 -1.74
N ASN A 331 1.54 -23.85 -1.65
CA ASN A 331 1.14 -23.02 -0.53
C ASN A 331 0.89 -23.79 0.78
N ILE A 332 0.58 -25.08 0.67
CA ILE A 332 0.28 -25.95 1.81
C ILE A 332 1.59 -26.39 2.47
N ASN A 333 2.52 -26.90 1.67
CA ASN A 333 3.79 -27.43 2.16
C ASN A 333 4.93 -26.40 2.19
N LYS A 334 4.65 -25.13 1.86
CA LYS A 334 5.61 -24.02 1.79
C LYS A 334 6.82 -24.33 0.91
N LYS A 335 6.56 -24.83 -0.30
CA LYS A 335 7.61 -25.16 -1.27
C LYS A 335 7.56 -24.27 -2.50
N ILE A 336 8.73 -23.92 -3.03
CA ILE A 336 8.87 -23.26 -4.32
C ILE A 336 9.80 -24.08 -5.22
N SER A 337 9.44 -24.20 -6.50
CA SER A 337 10.35 -24.69 -7.53
C SER A 337 10.98 -23.47 -8.21
N VAL A 338 12.31 -23.40 -8.24
CA VAL A 338 13.06 -22.31 -8.88
C VAL A 338 13.92 -22.88 -10.00
N THR A 339 13.85 -22.27 -11.17
CA THR A 339 14.54 -22.73 -12.39
C THR A 339 15.57 -21.70 -12.86
N LYS A 340 16.80 -22.15 -13.13
CA LYS A 340 17.88 -21.37 -13.78
C LYS A 340 18.35 -22.14 -15.01
N GLY A 341 18.07 -21.63 -16.21
CA GLY A 341 18.34 -22.35 -17.46
C GLY A 341 17.58 -23.68 -17.51
N ASN A 342 18.29 -24.80 -17.64
CA ASN A 342 17.70 -26.15 -17.65
C ASN A 342 17.67 -26.83 -16.28
N THR A 343 18.11 -26.14 -15.22
CA THR A 343 18.20 -26.70 -13.87
C THR A 343 17.04 -26.19 -13.02
N ALA A 344 16.16 -27.09 -12.59
CA ALA A 344 15.13 -26.81 -11.60
C ALA A 344 15.54 -27.36 -10.23
N ARG A 345 15.36 -26.57 -9.17
CA ARG A 345 15.54 -27.00 -7.78
C ARG A 345 14.27 -26.71 -6.98
N LEU A 346 13.93 -27.65 -6.09
CA LEU A 346 12.84 -27.51 -5.15
C LEU A 346 13.38 -27.02 -3.81
N PHE A 347 12.78 -25.95 -3.28
CA PHE A 347 13.13 -25.36 -2.01
C PHE A 347 11.95 -25.45 -1.06
N THR A 348 12.20 -25.89 0.18
CA THR A 348 11.19 -25.93 1.25
C THR A 348 11.53 -24.84 2.24
N MET A 349 10.55 -23.98 2.53
CA MET A 349 10.72 -22.92 3.52
C MET A 349 10.48 -23.48 4.91
N ASN A 350 11.37 -23.17 5.82
CA ASN A 350 11.25 -23.48 7.23
C ASN A 350 10.55 -22.33 7.96
N SER A 351 10.20 -22.53 9.23
CA SER A 351 9.58 -21.49 10.07
C SER A 351 10.45 -20.24 10.26
N ASP A 352 11.77 -20.39 10.10
CA ASP A 352 12.79 -19.35 10.23
C ASP A 352 13.27 -18.79 8.88
N THR A 353 12.73 -19.27 7.75
CA THR A 353 13.09 -18.74 6.43
C THR A 353 12.58 -17.32 6.26
N GLN A 354 13.49 -16.38 6.02
CA GLN A 354 13.17 -15.00 5.69
C GLN A 354 12.75 -14.88 4.22
N ILE A 355 11.80 -14.00 3.93
CA ILE A 355 11.38 -13.70 2.56
C ILE A 355 11.36 -12.18 2.40
N LYS A 356 12.03 -11.69 1.37
CA LYS A 356 12.06 -10.27 1.00
C LYS A 356 11.59 -10.12 -0.43
N ILE A 357 10.78 -9.11 -0.73
CA ILE A 357 10.40 -8.74 -2.09
C ILE A 357 10.80 -7.28 -2.31
N ASN A 358 11.64 -7.00 -3.31
CA ASN A 358 12.20 -5.66 -3.57
C ASN A 358 12.88 -5.04 -2.33
N GLY A 359 13.60 -5.86 -1.56
CA GLY A 359 14.26 -5.44 -0.31
C GLY A 359 13.34 -5.27 0.90
N SER A 360 12.02 -5.30 0.74
CA SER A 360 11.06 -5.23 1.86
C SER A 360 10.68 -6.63 2.35
N SER A 361 10.52 -6.82 3.66
CA SER A 361 10.00 -8.09 4.19
C SER A 361 8.63 -8.46 3.63
N ALA A 362 8.49 -9.74 3.29
CA ALA A 362 7.31 -10.34 2.68
C ALA A 362 6.97 -11.68 3.36
N VAL A 363 5.78 -12.20 3.08
CA VAL A 363 5.36 -13.54 3.50
C VAL A 363 5.35 -14.52 2.33
N PHE A 364 5.29 -15.82 2.63
CA PHE A 364 5.31 -16.87 1.60
C PHE A 364 4.22 -16.69 0.54
N SER A 365 3.03 -16.23 0.94
CA SER A 365 1.91 -15.99 0.02
C SER A 365 2.15 -14.83 -0.96
N ASP A 366 3.17 -14.00 -0.71
CA ASP A 366 3.52 -12.89 -1.60
C ASP A 366 4.45 -13.35 -2.73
N LEU A 367 5.06 -14.54 -2.61
CA LEU A 367 5.80 -15.16 -3.70
C LEU A 367 4.84 -15.57 -4.80
N ALA A 368 5.24 -15.34 -6.05
CA ALA A 368 4.44 -15.64 -7.22
C ALA A 368 5.24 -16.40 -8.27
N ILE A 369 4.57 -17.26 -9.03
CA ILE A 369 5.14 -17.87 -10.22
C ILE A 369 5.60 -16.75 -11.17
N GLY A 370 6.78 -16.89 -11.76
CA GLY A 370 7.41 -15.90 -12.63
C GLY A 370 8.26 -14.85 -11.91
N MET A 371 8.33 -14.86 -10.58
CA MET A 371 9.20 -13.96 -9.81
C MET A 371 10.66 -14.40 -9.92
N ASP A 372 11.54 -13.46 -10.25
CA ASP A 372 12.99 -13.64 -10.10
C ASP A 372 13.33 -13.69 -8.62
N VAL A 373 14.05 -14.72 -8.21
CA VAL A 373 14.44 -14.93 -6.82
C VAL A 373 15.90 -15.29 -6.70
N LYS A 374 16.48 -14.88 -5.57
CA LYS A 374 17.75 -15.34 -5.05
C LYS A 374 17.49 -16.08 -3.74
N VAL A 375 17.85 -17.35 -3.69
CA VAL A 375 17.62 -18.23 -2.53
C VAL A 375 18.96 -18.49 -1.84
N THR A 376 19.09 -18.12 -0.58
CA THR A 376 20.28 -18.36 0.25
C THR A 376 20.05 -19.58 1.14
N ILE A 377 20.99 -20.52 1.09
CA ILE A 377 20.91 -21.85 1.71
C ILE A 377 22.13 -22.05 2.60
N LYS A 378 21.93 -22.60 3.81
CA LYS A 378 23.04 -23.02 4.68
C LYS A 378 22.65 -24.29 5.40
N ASN A 379 23.53 -25.30 5.39
CA ASN A 379 23.28 -26.59 6.02
C ASN A 379 21.93 -27.21 5.60
N ASP A 380 21.65 -27.24 4.30
CA ASP A 380 20.39 -27.71 3.68
C ASP A 380 19.11 -26.99 4.11
N LYS A 381 19.21 -25.87 4.82
CA LYS A 381 18.07 -25.01 5.19
C LYS A 381 18.06 -23.75 4.35
N VAL A 382 16.87 -23.38 3.87
CA VAL A 382 16.68 -22.09 3.23
C VAL A 382 16.61 -21.02 4.31
N LEU A 383 17.56 -20.08 4.27
CA LEU A 383 17.62 -18.99 5.22
C LEU A 383 16.89 -17.75 4.71
N LEU A 384 17.02 -17.45 3.42
CA LEU A 384 16.48 -16.24 2.80
C LEU A 384 16.01 -16.52 1.37
N VAL A 385 14.86 -15.98 1.00
CA VAL A 385 14.39 -15.84 -0.38
C VAL A 385 14.22 -14.36 -0.69
N GLU A 386 15.09 -13.82 -1.54
CA GLU A 386 15.00 -12.46 -2.05
C GLU A 386 14.31 -12.49 -3.41
N GLY A 387 13.02 -12.17 -3.45
CA GLY A 387 12.27 -11.90 -4.66
C GLY A 387 12.52 -10.49 -5.17
N ILE A 388 12.74 -10.36 -6.47
CA ILE A 388 12.60 -9.07 -7.14
C ILE A 388 11.16 -9.04 -7.63
N GLY A 389 10.33 -8.27 -6.91
CA GLY A 389 8.96 -7.94 -7.28
C GLY A 389 9.01 -7.11 -8.53
N SER A 390 9.09 -7.83 -9.63
CA SER A 390 9.39 -7.34 -10.95
C SER A 390 8.28 -6.37 -11.39
N VAL A 391 8.43 -5.07 -11.11
CA VAL A 391 7.75 -3.98 -11.84
C VAL A 391 8.37 -4.03 -13.23
N VAL A 392 8.00 -5.04 -14.01
CA VAL A 392 8.58 -5.17 -15.33
C VAL A 392 7.79 -4.31 -16.27
N LYS A 393 8.42 -3.21 -16.69
CA LYS A 393 8.01 -2.48 -17.87
C LYS A 393 8.40 -3.32 -19.09
N TYR A 394 7.49 -4.16 -19.56
CA TYR A 394 7.64 -4.81 -20.85
C TYR A 394 7.00 -3.94 -21.91
N MET A 395 7.76 -3.58 -22.94
CA MET A 395 7.20 -3.19 -24.24
C MET A 395 7.02 -4.46 -25.06
N SER A 396 5.82 -5.00 -25.14
CA SER A 396 5.54 -6.10 -26.07
C SER A 396 4.11 -6.06 -26.61
N LYS A 397 3.92 -6.76 -27.73
CA LYS A 397 2.64 -6.94 -28.40
C LYS A 397 1.81 -7.95 -27.61
N ILE A 398 0.55 -7.63 -27.36
CA ILE A 398 -0.41 -8.58 -26.79
C ILE A 398 -0.66 -9.68 -27.82
N THR A 399 -0.39 -10.94 -27.48
CA THR A 399 -0.53 -12.07 -28.41
C THR A 399 -1.78 -12.89 -28.19
N ASP A 400 -2.32 -12.89 -26.97
CA ASP A 400 -3.58 -13.56 -26.64
C ASP A 400 -4.27 -12.89 -25.45
N ILE A 401 -5.60 -12.95 -25.42
CA ILE A 401 -6.42 -12.42 -24.32
C ILE A 401 -7.50 -13.44 -23.99
N ASN A 402 -7.42 -14.04 -22.80
CA ASN A 402 -8.48 -14.90 -22.27
C ASN A 402 -9.47 -14.05 -21.47
N ARG A 403 -10.68 -13.87 -22.01
CA ARG A 403 -11.71 -13.03 -21.40
C ARG A 403 -12.30 -13.62 -20.13
N ASP A 404 -12.51 -14.93 -20.10
CA ASP A 404 -13.15 -15.63 -18.98
C ASP A 404 -12.26 -15.63 -17.74
N ARG A 405 -10.95 -15.85 -17.94
CA ARG A 405 -9.96 -15.88 -16.85
C ARG A 405 -9.31 -14.52 -16.57
N LYS A 406 -9.65 -13.48 -17.34
CA LYS A 406 -9.01 -12.15 -17.30
C LYS A 406 -7.48 -12.24 -17.43
N GLU A 407 -7.00 -13.02 -18.40
CA GLU A 407 -5.56 -13.20 -18.63
C GLU A 407 -5.11 -12.56 -19.95
N ILE A 408 -3.88 -12.03 -19.96
CA ILE A 408 -3.21 -11.47 -21.13
C ILE A 408 -1.88 -12.19 -21.33
N SER A 409 -1.64 -12.63 -22.55
CA SER A 409 -0.37 -13.24 -22.94
C SER A 409 0.50 -12.26 -23.72
N PHE A 410 1.77 -12.20 -23.34
CA PHE A 410 2.83 -11.48 -24.05
C PHE A 410 3.89 -12.46 -24.51
N LYS A 411 4.39 -12.28 -25.73
CA LYS A 411 5.52 -13.06 -26.24
C LYS A 411 6.80 -12.23 -26.14
N THR A 412 7.85 -12.80 -25.55
CA THR A 412 9.19 -12.22 -25.49
C THR A 412 10.18 -13.28 -26.00
N GLY A 413 10.70 -13.10 -27.22
CA GLY A 413 11.48 -14.15 -27.89
C GLY A 413 10.66 -15.42 -28.15
N SER A 414 11.14 -16.57 -27.69
CA SER A 414 10.43 -17.86 -27.76
C SER A 414 9.46 -18.10 -26.60
N THR A 415 9.48 -17.25 -25.56
CA THR A 415 8.72 -17.46 -24.34
C THR A 415 7.39 -16.70 -24.39
N VAL A 416 6.30 -17.39 -24.04
CA VAL A 416 4.98 -16.78 -23.80
C VAL A 416 4.81 -16.62 -22.30
N ARG A 417 4.53 -15.40 -21.84
CA ARG A 417 4.24 -15.08 -20.45
C ARG A 417 2.77 -14.70 -20.33
N VAL A 418 2.08 -15.28 -19.35
CA VAL A 418 0.67 -15.03 -19.07
C VAL A 418 0.55 -14.23 -17.79
N TYR A 419 -0.26 -13.18 -17.82
CA TYR A 419 -0.52 -12.31 -16.69
C TYR A 419 -2.02 -12.22 -16.43
N THR A 420 -2.41 -12.13 -15.16
CA THR A 420 -3.79 -11.96 -14.72
C THR A 420 -4.09 -10.48 -14.50
N VAL A 421 -5.28 -10.06 -14.92
CA VAL A 421 -5.85 -8.73 -14.66
C VAL A 421 -6.90 -8.87 -13.56
N ASP A 422 -6.70 -8.14 -12.46
CA ASP A 422 -7.65 -8.08 -11.35
C ASP A 422 -8.49 -6.79 -11.39
N GLU A 423 -9.40 -6.64 -10.43
CA GLU A 423 -10.28 -5.47 -10.33
C GLU A 423 -9.55 -4.15 -10.03
N LYS A 424 -8.29 -4.23 -9.54
CA LYS A 424 -7.48 -3.07 -9.15
C LYS A 424 -6.55 -2.62 -10.27
N THR A 425 -6.41 -3.42 -11.33
CA THR A 425 -5.53 -3.14 -12.45
C THR A 425 -5.98 -1.89 -13.21
N ILE A 426 -5.11 -0.89 -13.35
CA ILE A 426 -5.39 0.32 -14.12
C ILE A 426 -5.10 0.05 -15.60
N ILE A 427 -6.10 0.21 -16.46
CA ILE A 427 -5.95 -0.02 -17.91
C ILE A 427 -6.12 1.31 -18.65
N ARG A 428 -5.09 1.69 -19.41
CA ARG A 428 -5.12 2.84 -20.30
C ARG A 428 -4.91 2.39 -21.73
N ILE A 429 -5.75 2.86 -22.64
CA ILE A 429 -5.59 2.68 -24.09
C ILE A 429 -5.48 4.06 -24.70
N ASP A 430 -4.36 4.33 -25.39
CA ASP A 430 -4.03 5.63 -25.98
C ASP A 430 -4.19 6.78 -24.95
N GLY A 431 -3.71 6.55 -23.73
CA GLY A 431 -3.68 7.52 -22.62
C GLY A 431 -4.98 7.61 -21.79
N SER A 432 -6.10 7.08 -22.28
CA SER A 432 -7.38 7.16 -21.58
C SER A 432 -7.70 5.89 -20.80
N ILE A 433 -8.29 6.01 -19.60
CA ILE A 433 -8.73 4.84 -18.82
C ILE A 433 -9.85 4.10 -19.57
N ARG A 434 -9.73 2.78 -19.64
CA ARG A 434 -10.66 1.89 -20.34
C ARG A 434 -10.89 0.60 -19.56
N ASP A 435 -11.96 -0.10 -19.90
CA ASP A 435 -12.22 -1.43 -19.38
C ASP A 435 -11.36 -2.49 -20.08
N PHE A 436 -11.11 -3.60 -19.40
CA PHE A 436 -10.38 -4.75 -19.93
C PHE A 436 -10.92 -5.22 -21.30
N GLU A 437 -12.24 -5.18 -21.50
CA GLU A 437 -12.90 -5.60 -22.74
C GLU A 437 -12.49 -4.79 -23.98
N ARG A 438 -11.87 -3.61 -23.78
CA ARG A 438 -11.37 -2.78 -24.87
C ARG A 438 -9.96 -3.12 -25.34
N LEU A 439 -9.22 -3.95 -24.62
CA LEU A 439 -7.91 -4.43 -25.06
C LEU A 439 -8.06 -5.38 -26.25
N GLU A 440 -7.16 -5.31 -27.21
CA GLU A 440 -7.18 -6.18 -28.38
C GLU A 440 -5.83 -6.87 -28.58
N VAL A 441 -5.88 -8.08 -29.15
CA VAL A 441 -4.68 -8.75 -29.66
C VAL A 441 -4.02 -7.85 -30.70
N GLY A 442 -2.72 -7.69 -30.54
CA GLY A 442 -1.88 -6.89 -31.39
C GLY A 442 -1.63 -5.44 -30.96
N MET A 443 -2.27 -4.98 -29.88
CA MET A 443 -1.86 -3.74 -29.23
C MET A 443 -0.45 -3.88 -28.65
N GLU A 444 0.32 -2.80 -28.70
CA GLU A 444 1.56 -2.67 -27.93
C GLU A 444 1.21 -2.21 -26.52
N ALA A 445 1.72 -2.87 -25.49
CA ALA A 445 1.49 -2.41 -24.12
C ALA A 445 2.78 -2.32 -23.34
N ASP A 446 2.89 -1.23 -22.57
CA ASP A 446 3.76 -1.13 -21.40
C ASP A 446 2.98 -1.65 -20.19
N ILE A 447 3.48 -2.67 -19.50
CA ILE A 447 2.81 -3.21 -18.31
C ILE A 447 3.60 -2.92 -17.03
N LYS A 448 2.91 -2.96 -15.90
CA LYS A 448 3.49 -3.03 -14.56
C LYS A 448 2.85 -4.19 -13.84
N ALA A 449 3.65 -5.14 -13.39
CA ALA A 449 3.18 -6.35 -12.73
C ALA A 449 3.81 -6.51 -11.34
N VAL A 450 3.20 -7.36 -10.51
CA VAL A 450 3.83 -7.97 -9.34
C VAL A 450 3.58 -9.47 -9.47
N GLY A 451 4.64 -10.25 -9.74
CA GLY A 451 4.50 -11.64 -10.16
C GLY A 451 3.76 -11.74 -11.49
N THR A 452 2.68 -12.52 -11.53
CA THR A 452 1.78 -12.64 -12.69
C THR A 452 0.60 -11.67 -12.66
N THR A 453 0.40 -10.89 -11.58
CA THR A 453 -0.75 -9.99 -11.46
C THR A 453 -0.40 -8.59 -11.96
N LEU A 454 -1.21 -8.05 -12.86
CA LEU A 454 -1.01 -6.70 -13.40
C LEU A 454 -1.50 -5.64 -12.41
N GLN A 455 -0.76 -4.54 -12.35
CA GLN A 455 -1.10 -3.33 -11.60
C GLN A 455 -1.49 -2.21 -12.56
N GLU A 456 -0.79 -2.10 -13.70
CA GLU A 456 -1.08 -1.13 -14.74
C GLU A 456 -0.80 -1.71 -16.13
N ILE A 457 -1.64 -1.36 -17.09
CA ILE A 457 -1.48 -1.63 -18.52
C ILE A 457 -1.61 -0.30 -19.27
N LEU A 458 -0.58 0.08 -20.01
CA LEU A 458 -0.54 1.24 -20.89
C LEU A 458 -0.49 0.73 -22.34
N ALA A 459 -1.65 0.38 -22.88
CA ALA A 459 -1.80 -0.13 -24.24
C ALA A 459 -1.91 1.00 -25.26
N ARG A 460 -1.43 0.74 -26.47
CA ARG A 460 -1.45 1.62 -27.63
C ARG A 460 -1.83 0.85 -28.88
N ASN A 461 -2.67 1.45 -29.70
CA ASN A 461 -3.00 0.90 -31.01
C ASN A 461 -1.83 1.11 -31.98
N ILE A 462 -1.46 0.07 -32.71
CA ILE A 462 -0.42 0.14 -33.75
C ILE A 462 -1.11 0.25 -35.09
N ARG A 463 -0.92 1.36 -35.80
CA ARG A 463 -1.38 1.51 -37.18
C ARG A 463 -0.20 1.37 -38.12
N GLU A 464 -0.32 0.47 -39.08
CA GLU A 464 0.72 0.21 -40.07
C GLU A 464 0.12 0.04 -41.47
N THR A 465 0.97 0.18 -42.49
CA THR A 465 0.64 -0.23 -43.85
C THR A 465 1.62 -1.31 -44.26
N LEU A 466 1.09 -2.50 -44.52
CA LEU A 466 1.85 -3.67 -44.93
C LEU A 466 1.76 -3.80 -46.45
N LYS A 467 2.90 -3.96 -47.11
CA LYS A 467 2.97 -4.21 -48.55
C LYS A 467 3.54 -5.60 -48.78
N GLY A 468 3.02 -6.31 -49.78
CA GLY A 468 3.62 -7.57 -50.22
C GLY A 468 2.62 -8.49 -50.91
N THR A 469 2.96 -9.76 -50.99
CA THR A 469 2.18 -10.75 -51.74
C THR A 469 1.19 -11.47 -50.82
N LEU A 470 -0.08 -11.57 -51.23
CA LEU A 470 -1.10 -12.35 -50.55
C LEU A 470 -0.85 -13.84 -50.79
N ILE A 471 -0.55 -14.62 -49.74
CA ILE A 471 -0.19 -16.04 -49.89
C ILE A 471 -1.26 -17.00 -49.37
N ALA A 472 -2.16 -16.55 -48.49
CA ALA A 472 -3.29 -17.35 -48.02
C ALA A 472 -4.50 -16.48 -47.68
N ILE A 473 -5.69 -17.04 -47.85
CA ILE A 473 -6.97 -16.40 -47.53
C ILE A 473 -7.88 -17.44 -46.89
N ASN A 474 -8.18 -17.27 -45.61
CA ASN A 474 -9.18 -18.06 -44.91
C ASN A 474 -10.50 -17.28 -44.84
N ARG A 475 -11.46 -17.66 -45.70
CA ARG A 475 -12.73 -16.96 -45.84
C ARG A 475 -13.70 -17.20 -44.68
N SER A 476 -13.59 -18.34 -43.99
CA SER A 476 -14.48 -18.66 -42.87
C SER A 476 -14.08 -17.90 -41.61
N THR A 477 -12.76 -17.81 -41.33
CA THR A 477 -12.24 -17.04 -40.19
C THR A 477 -12.02 -15.55 -40.52
N LYS A 478 -12.16 -15.19 -41.81
CA LYS A 478 -11.84 -13.87 -42.38
C LYS A 478 -10.39 -13.47 -42.09
N GLU A 479 -9.44 -14.32 -42.45
CA GLU A 479 -8.01 -14.05 -42.27
C GLU A 479 -7.30 -14.01 -43.61
N ILE A 480 -6.32 -13.13 -43.72
CA ILE A 480 -5.40 -13.06 -44.86
C ILE A 480 -3.97 -13.22 -44.36
N THR A 481 -3.12 -13.89 -45.13
CA THR A 481 -1.68 -13.99 -44.85
C THR A 481 -0.91 -13.28 -45.96
N ILE A 482 -0.13 -12.28 -45.57
CA ILE A 482 0.67 -11.44 -46.46
C ILE A 482 2.14 -11.78 -46.24
N LYS A 483 2.89 -11.92 -47.32
CA LYS A 483 4.33 -12.13 -47.31
C LYS A 483 5.05 -10.88 -47.80
N SER A 484 5.95 -10.35 -46.98
CA SER A 484 6.85 -9.25 -47.32
C SER A 484 8.29 -9.71 -47.15
N GLY A 485 8.98 -10.01 -48.26
CA GLY A 485 10.30 -10.62 -48.22
C GLY A 485 10.27 -12.01 -47.57
N ASN A 486 11.01 -12.18 -46.47
CA ASN A 486 11.07 -13.43 -45.69
C ASN A 486 10.07 -13.51 -44.53
N THR A 487 9.20 -12.50 -44.36
CA THR A 487 8.27 -12.41 -43.24
C THR A 487 6.84 -12.63 -43.70
N GLU A 488 6.11 -13.50 -43.00
CA GLU A 488 4.69 -13.75 -43.22
C GLU A 488 3.88 -13.20 -42.05
N ARG A 489 2.74 -12.58 -42.35
CA ARG A 489 1.86 -11.92 -41.37
C ARG A 489 0.42 -12.29 -41.68
N THR A 490 -0.23 -12.95 -40.73
CA THR A 490 -1.67 -13.22 -40.80
C THR A 490 -2.45 -12.13 -40.07
N LEU A 491 -3.45 -11.56 -40.73
CA LEU A 491 -4.32 -10.52 -40.21
C LEU A 491 -5.78 -10.95 -40.30
N LYS A 492 -6.57 -10.57 -39.31
CA LYS A 492 -8.03 -10.71 -39.37
C LYS A 492 -8.62 -9.53 -40.14
N VAL A 493 -9.48 -9.78 -41.12
CA VAL A 493 -10.15 -8.73 -41.88
C VAL A 493 -11.32 -8.19 -41.06
N ASN A 494 -11.31 -6.88 -40.78
CA ASN A 494 -12.41 -6.25 -40.07
C ASN A 494 -13.72 -6.35 -40.86
N THR A 495 -14.84 -6.41 -40.14
CA THR A 495 -16.15 -6.59 -40.77
C THR A 495 -16.51 -5.43 -41.70
N ASP A 496 -16.04 -4.24 -41.38
CA ASP A 496 -16.20 -2.97 -42.09
C ASP A 496 -14.96 -2.60 -42.92
N ALA A 497 -14.03 -3.54 -43.13
CA ALA A 497 -12.82 -3.28 -43.90
C ALA A 497 -13.14 -2.86 -45.35
N VAL A 498 -12.43 -1.85 -45.83
CA VAL A 498 -12.54 -1.41 -47.23
C VAL A 498 -11.63 -2.28 -48.10
N ILE A 499 -12.20 -2.99 -49.07
CA ILE A 499 -11.44 -3.87 -49.96
C ILE A 499 -11.54 -3.33 -51.39
N ARG A 500 -10.40 -3.23 -52.07
CA ARG A 500 -10.31 -2.84 -53.47
C ARG A 500 -9.47 -3.82 -54.26
N LEU A 501 -9.86 -4.08 -55.50
CA LEU A 501 -9.08 -4.83 -56.48
C LEU A 501 -8.91 -3.95 -57.72
N ASP A 502 -7.65 -3.68 -58.10
CA ASP A 502 -7.28 -2.82 -59.23
C ASP A 502 -8.01 -1.45 -59.19
N GLY A 503 -8.11 -0.88 -57.98
CA GLY A 503 -8.73 0.42 -57.71
C GLY A 503 -10.26 0.42 -57.59
N ARG A 504 -10.94 -0.71 -57.79
CA ARG A 504 -12.41 -0.83 -57.69
C ARG A 504 -12.84 -1.52 -56.42
N SER A 505 -14.02 -1.19 -55.89
CA SER A 505 -14.59 -1.88 -54.71
C SER A 505 -14.70 -3.39 -54.96
N ALA A 506 -14.26 -4.18 -54.00
CA ALA A 506 -14.25 -5.64 -54.07
C ALA A 506 -14.66 -6.25 -52.72
N ALA A 507 -14.84 -7.56 -52.68
CA ALA A 507 -15.04 -8.36 -51.49
C ALA A 507 -13.82 -9.26 -51.20
N LEU A 508 -13.73 -9.77 -49.97
CA LEU A 508 -12.67 -10.73 -49.59
C LEU A 508 -12.66 -11.98 -50.48
N ASN A 509 -13.83 -12.37 -51.00
CA ASN A 509 -13.96 -13.52 -51.89
C ASN A 509 -13.30 -13.31 -53.26
N ASP A 510 -13.16 -12.06 -53.70
CA ASP A 510 -12.59 -11.69 -55.00
C ASP A 510 -11.06 -11.70 -54.98
N LEU A 511 -10.45 -11.75 -53.80
CA LEU A 511 -9.00 -11.82 -53.63
C LEU A 511 -8.49 -13.24 -53.86
N MET A 512 -7.31 -13.35 -54.46
CA MET A 512 -6.64 -14.62 -54.75
C MET A 512 -5.20 -14.58 -54.23
N PRO A 513 -4.61 -15.74 -53.90
CA PRO A 513 -3.17 -15.83 -53.66
C PRO A 513 -2.38 -15.27 -54.86
N GLU A 514 -1.14 -14.85 -54.61
CA GLU A 514 -0.19 -14.25 -55.56
C GLU A 514 -0.50 -12.80 -55.98
N MET A 515 -1.61 -12.23 -55.52
CA MET A 515 -1.86 -10.78 -55.69
C MET A 515 -0.91 -9.95 -54.82
N GLU A 516 -0.42 -8.84 -55.36
CA GLU A 516 0.24 -7.82 -54.54
C GLU A 516 -0.82 -7.03 -53.77
N VAL A 517 -0.54 -6.70 -52.51
CA VAL A 517 -1.48 -6.00 -51.63
C VAL A 517 -0.79 -4.89 -50.84
N ASP A 518 -1.50 -3.77 -50.70
CA ASP A 518 -1.24 -2.72 -49.73
C ASP A 518 -2.35 -2.80 -48.65
N VAL A 519 -1.99 -3.16 -47.42
CA VAL A 519 -2.95 -3.40 -46.33
C VAL A 519 -2.73 -2.40 -45.21
N ALA A 520 -3.71 -1.52 -44.99
CA ALA A 520 -3.74 -0.69 -43.80
C ALA A 520 -4.28 -1.53 -42.64
N ALA A 521 -3.43 -1.77 -41.64
CA ALA A 521 -3.76 -2.58 -40.48
C ALA A 521 -3.76 -1.73 -39.21
N ASN A 522 -4.65 -2.10 -38.30
CA ASN A 522 -4.70 -1.60 -36.93
C ASN A 522 -4.59 -2.81 -36.00
N ASN A 523 -3.48 -2.88 -35.26
CA ASN A 523 -3.05 -4.03 -34.47
C ASN A 523 -2.81 -5.28 -35.34
N ASP A 524 -3.62 -6.33 -35.19
CA ASP A 524 -3.60 -7.53 -36.05
C ASP A 524 -4.86 -7.64 -36.94
N LYS A 525 -5.51 -6.49 -37.19
CA LYS A 525 -6.71 -6.42 -38.02
C LYS A 525 -6.50 -5.54 -39.25
N ALA A 526 -6.98 -5.98 -40.41
CA ALA A 526 -6.95 -5.21 -41.64
C ALA A 526 -8.18 -4.31 -41.74
N ASP A 527 -7.97 -2.99 -41.79
CA ASP A 527 -9.01 -1.97 -41.98
C ASP A 527 -9.20 -1.63 -43.46
N ARG A 528 -8.13 -1.76 -44.26
CA ARG A 528 -8.18 -1.59 -45.72
C ARG A 528 -7.25 -2.55 -46.42
N ILE A 529 -7.70 -3.13 -47.53
CA ILE A 529 -6.90 -3.99 -48.41
C ILE A 529 -7.04 -3.45 -49.84
N ASP A 530 -5.97 -2.91 -50.39
CA ASP A 530 -5.88 -2.56 -51.81
C ASP A 530 -5.05 -3.65 -52.50
N ALA A 531 -5.70 -4.46 -53.33
CA ALA A 531 -5.07 -5.56 -54.06
C ALA A 531 -4.86 -5.22 -55.53
N TYR A 532 -3.78 -5.75 -56.08
CA TYR A 532 -3.33 -5.56 -57.45
C TYR A 532 -3.05 -6.91 -58.07
N THR A 533 -3.59 -7.14 -59.27
CA THR A 533 -3.24 -8.31 -60.06
C THR A 533 -1.78 -8.28 -60.47
N VAL A 534 -1.08 -9.38 -60.28
CA VAL A 534 0.22 -9.62 -60.91
C VAL A 534 0.01 -10.53 -62.11
N GLU A 535 0.62 -10.16 -63.23
CA GLU A 535 0.73 -11.03 -64.39
C GLU A 535 2.07 -11.76 -64.31
N THR A 536 2.03 -13.10 -64.32
CA THR A 536 3.24 -13.93 -64.23
C THR A 536 3.43 -14.70 -65.52
N GLN A 537 4.66 -14.73 -66.01
CA GLN A 537 5.01 -15.46 -67.23
C GLN A 537 5.66 -16.80 -66.91
N TYR A 538 5.23 -17.86 -67.61
CA TYR A 538 5.82 -19.19 -67.48
C TYR A 538 6.14 -19.76 -68.85
N GLY A 539 7.38 -20.24 -69.02
CA GLY A 539 7.84 -20.91 -70.24
C GLY A 539 7.89 -22.43 -70.09
N GLY A 540 7.50 -23.16 -71.14
CA GLY A 540 7.72 -24.60 -71.22
C GLY A 540 7.10 -25.25 -72.45
N GLU A 541 7.31 -26.57 -72.55
CA GLU A 541 6.75 -27.41 -73.60
C GLU A 541 5.25 -27.64 -73.33
N LEU A 542 4.36 -27.31 -74.26
CA LEU A 542 2.94 -27.62 -74.15
C LEU A 542 2.72 -29.13 -74.37
N ILE A 543 2.37 -29.87 -73.32
CA ILE A 543 2.24 -31.34 -73.41
C ILE A 543 0.78 -31.82 -73.36
N GLU A 544 -0.14 -31.01 -72.86
CA GLU A 544 -1.58 -31.32 -72.87
C GLU A 544 -2.40 -30.04 -73.02
N LYS A 545 -3.55 -30.13 -73.70
CA LYS A 545 -4.57 -29.09 -73.70
C LYS A 545 -5.97 -29.69 -73.68
N TYR A 546 -6.87 -29.01 -73.00
CA TYR A 546 -8.25 -29.43 -72.80
C TYR A 546 -9.20 -28.27 -73.05
N MET A 547 -10.18 -28.47 -73.94
CA MET A 547 -11.14 -27.45 -74.36
C MET A 547 -12.52 -27.58 -73.67
N GLY A 548 -12.57 -28.12 -72.44
CA GLY A 548 -13.81 -28.22 -71.68
C GLY A 548 -14.13 -26.96 -70.87
N ASN A 549 -14.86 -27.12 -69.77
CA ASN A 549 -15.20 -26.00 -68.89
C ASN A 549 -14.55 -26.19 -67.50
N PRO A 550 -13.46 -25.48 -67.16
CA PRO A 550 -12.75 -24.45 -67.95
C PRO A 550 -11.80 -25.05 -69.01
N TYR A 551 -11.31 -24.21 -69.94
CA TYR A 551 -10.15 -24.55 -70.78
C TYR A 551 -8.94 -24.78 -69.88
N LYS A 552 -8.08 -25.72 -70.25
CA LYS A 552 -6.83 -26.01 -69.54
C LYS A 552 -5.68 -26.28 -70.48
N LEU A 553 -4.47 -25.98 -70.04
CA LEU A 553 -3.23 -26.43 -70.66
C LEU A 553 -2.31 -27.02 -69.60
N VAL A 554 -1.39 -27.90 -70.01
CA VAL A 554 -0.33 -28.44 -69.16
C VAL A 554 1.02 -28.15 -69.81
N LEU A 555 1.86 -27.41 -69.09
CA LEU A 555 3.26 -27.14 -69.46
C LEU A 555 4.20 -28.12 -68.80
N LYS A 556 5.23 -28.55 -69.52
CA LYS A 556 6.39 -29.24 -68.96
C LYS A 556 7.58 -28.29 -68.97
N SER A 557 8.14 -28.05 -67.79
CA SER A 557 9.32 -27.20 -67.59
C SER A 557 10.24 -27.83 -66.56
N ASN A 558 11.54 -27.94 -66.84
CA ASN A 558 12.55 -28.56 -65.97
C ASN A 558 12.12 -29.94 -65.41
N SER A 559 11.58 -30.80 -66.27
CA SER A 559 11.09 -32.15 -65.94
C SER A 559 9.89 -32.22 -64.98
N LYS A 560 9.22 -31.09 -64.71
CA LYS A 560 7.98 -31.00 -63.95
C LYS A 560 6.83 -30.54 -64.83
N THR A 561 5.61 -30.98 -64.51
CA THR A 561 4.40 -30.62 -65.25
C THR A 561 3.50 -29.69 -64.42
N TYR A 562 2.91 -28.69 -65.07
CA TYR A 562 2.11 -27.64 -64.45
C TYR A 562 0.83 -27.44 -65.24
N ALA A 563 -0.33 -27.60 -64.61
CA ALA A 563 -1.63 -27.44 -65.24
C ALA A 563 -2.24 -26.07 -64.90
N TYR A 564 -2.73 -25.38 -65.92
CA TYR A 564 -3.33 -24.05 -65.79
C TYR A 564 -4.73 -24.04 -66.39
N ASN A 565 -5.66 -23.31 -65.76
CA ASN A 565 -6.90 -22.92 -66.42
C ASN A 565 -6.59 -21.80 -67.41
N VAL A 566 -7.33 -21.75 -68.51
CA VAL A 566 -7.12 -20.79 -69.60
C VAL A 566 -8.37 -19.97 -69.77
N ASP A 567 -8.20 -18.65 -69.90
CA ASP A 567 -9.30 -17.74 -70.15
C ASP A 567 -9.87 -18.02 -71.55
N ARG A 568 -11.18 -17.90 -71.73
CA ARG A 568 -11.79 -18.13 -73.04
C ARG A 568 -11.39 -17.08 -74.07
N GLY A 569 -11.03 -15.88 -73.61
CA GLY A 569 -10.48 -14.78 -74.39
C GLY A 569 -8.95 -14.71 -74.35
N VAL A 570 -8.26 -15.83 -74.10
CA VAL A 570 -6.79 -15.88 -74.12
C VAL A 570 -6.24 -15.33 -75.45
N ILE A 571 -5.30 -14.39 -75.35
CA ILE A 571 -4.61 -13.81 -76.52
C ILE A 571 -3.45 -14.73 -76.90
N ILE A 572 -3.32 -15.13 -78.16
CA ILE A 572 -2.23 -16.01 -78.63
C ILE A 572 -1.37 -15.27 -79.66
N LEU A 573 -0.06 -15.23 -79.45
CA LEU A 573 0.94 -14.52 -80.30
C LEU A 573 2.05 -15.48 -80.79
N GLU A 574 2.67 -15.17 -81.93
CA GLU A 574 3.89 -15.83 -82.46
C GLU A 574 5.06 -14.83 -82.52
N ASP A 575 6.31 -15.31 -82.46
CA ASP A 575 7.51 -14.47 -82.25
C ASP A 575 7.88 -13.55 -83.45
N ASP A 576 7.30 -13.74 -84.64
CA ASP A 576 7.81 -13.09 -85.86
C ASP A 576 6.80 -12.34 -86.77
N ASP A 577 5.50 -12.22 -86.44
CA ASP A 577 4.55 -11.55 -87.36
C ASP A 577 3.79 -10.38 -86.74
N ASP A 578 3.98 -9.19 -87.34
CA ASP A 578 3.12 -7.99 -87.24
C ASP A 578 1.76 -8.20 -87.97
N ASP A 579 1.43 -9.41 -88.40
CA ASP A 579 0.20 -9.76 -89.11
C ASP A 579 -0.87 -10.37 -88.16
N ASP A 580 -2.08 -9.83 -88.29
CA ASP A 580 -3.28 -9.99 -87.45
C ASP A 580 -3.97 -11.39 -87.54
N ASP A 581 -3.19 -12.48 -87.61
CA ASP A 581 -3.74 -13.84 -87.59
C ASP A 581 -3.81 -14.36 -86.14
N SER A 582 -4.85 -13.94 -85.41
CA SER A 582 -5.09 -14.41 -84.04
C SER A 582 -5.31 -15.94 -84.02
N LYS A 583 -4.33 -16.71 -83.54
CA LYS A 583 -4.50 -18.17 -83.38
C LYS A 583 -5.49 -18.49 -82.28
N ASN A 584 -6.31 -19.53 -82.49
CA ASN A 584 -7.20 -19.99 -81.44
C ASN A 584 -6.50 -20.99 -80.55
N PHE A 585 -6.95 -21.10 -79.29
CA PHE A 585 -6.43 -22.10 -78.34
C PHE A 585 -6.46 -23.55 -78.88
N LYS A 586 -7.42 -23.87 -79.76
CA LYS A 586 -7.53 -25.16 -80.44
C LYS A 586 -6.39 -25.44 -81.42
N ASP A 587 -5.64 -24.43 -81.85
CA ASP A 587 -4.63 -24.54 -82.90
C ASP A 587 -3.22 -24.74 -82.34
N LEU A 588 -3.01 -24.54 -81.03
CA LEU A 588 -1.72 -24.81 -80.35
C LEU A 588 -1.28 -26.26 -80.52
N LYS A 589 -0.05 -26.52 -80.97
CA LYS A 589 0.47 -27.88 -81.13
C LYS A 589 1.04 -28.40 -79.81
N LEU A 590 0.88 -29.71 -79.57
CA LEU A 590 1.58 -30.36 -78.46
C LEU A 590 3.05 -30.54 -78.85
N GLY A 591 3.96 -30.26 -77.92
CA GLY A 591 5.41 -30.24 -78.12
C GLY A 591 6.01 -28.85 -78.31
N SER A 592 5.20 -27.84 -78.64
CA SER A 592 5.69 -26.48 -78.88
C SER A 592 6.17 -25.83 -77.58
N GLN A 593 7.24 -25.05 -77.67
CA GLN A 593 7.71 -24.18 -76.60
C GLN A 593 6.83 -22.94 -76.56
N ILE A 594 6.12 -22.74 -75.45
CA ILE A 594 5.25 -21.58 -75.26
C ILE A 594 5.57 -20.85 -73.96
N GLU A 595 5.33 -19.55 -73.97
CA GLU A 595 5.34 -18.68 -72.80
C GLU A 595 3.91 -18.23 -72.50
N ILE A 596 3.36 -18.61 -71.35
CA ILE A 596 2.02 -18.22 -70.92
C ILE A 596 2.11 -17.02 -69.97
N THR A 597 1.19 -16.07 -70.09
CA THR A 597 0.96 -15.04 -69.06
C THR A 597 -0.29 -15.39 -68.27
N VAL A 598 -0.13 -15.53 -66.97
CA VAL A 598 -1.18 -15.90 -66.02
C VAL A 598 -1.54 -14.67 -65.19
N SER A 599 -2.83 -14.36 -65.13
CA SER A 599 -3.40 -13.33 -64.27
C SER A 599 -4.58 -13.92 -63.51
N LYS A 600 -4.69 -13.65 -62.20
CA LYS A 600 -5.73 -14.23 -61.33
C LYS A 600 -5.81 -15.77 -61.43
N GLY A 601 -4.65 -16.45 -61.56
CA GLY A 601 -4.57 -17.91 -61.66
C GLY A 601 -5.13 -18.51 -62.97
N VAL A 602 -5.36 -17.67 -63.98
CA VAL A 602 -5.86 -18.08 -65.29
C VAL A 602 -4.92 -17.55 -66.39
N VAL A 603 -4.64 -18.36 -67.41
CA VAL A 603 -3.85 -17.92 -68.56
C VAL A 603 -4.67 -16.93 -69.38
N ILE A 604 -4.17 -15.71 -69.51
CA ILE A 604 -4.79 -14.63 -70.29
C ILE A 604 -4.05 -14.37 -71.60
N LYS A 605 -2.80 -14.83 -71.72
CA LYS A 605 -1.99 -14.71 -72.94
C LYS A 605 -1.08 -15.90 -73.13
N ILE A 606 -0.81 -16.29 -74.37
CA ILE A 606 0.13 -17.35 -74.76
C ILE A 606 0.99 -16.79 -75.90
N ARG A 607 2.30 -16.88 -75.79
CA ARG A 607 3.25 -16.61 -76.86
C ARG A 607 3.90 -17.93 -77.27
N ILE A 608 3.92 -18.24 -78.55
CA ILE A 608 4.59 -19.42 -79.10
C ILE A 608 6.02 -19.00 -79.45
N LEU A 609 7.00 -19.69 -78.86
CA LEU A 609 8.43 -19.38 -79.00
C LEU A 609 9.10 -20.28 -80.06
N GLU A 610 8.73 -21.56 -80.08
CA GLU A 610 9.24 -22.55 -81.04
C GLU A 610 8.18 -23.63 -81.24
N ASP A 611 7.92 -24.02 -82.48
CA ASP A 611 6.71 -24.74 -82.86
C ASP A 611 6.92 -26.25 -83.07
#